data_AF-A0A3D0ZF20-F1
#
_entry.id   AF-A0A3D0ZF20-F1
#
_cell.length_a   1.000
_cell.length_b   1.000
_cell.length_c   1.000
_cell.angle_alpha   90.00
_cell.angle_beta   90.00
_cell.angle_gamma   90.00
#
_symmetry.space_group_name_H-M   'P 1'
#
loop_
_entity.id
_entity.type
_entity.pdbx_description
1 polymer ?
#
loop_
_entity_poly.entity_id
_entity_poly.type
_entity_poly.pdbx_seq_one_letter_code
_entity_poly.pdbx_strand_id
1 'polypeptide(L)'
;MIDRKIKLAQWGHLVRWAANNNYNTLVIPLEYLLRLTKKKTARLLKIADSEKMAVEAGGWELSRFIPRHLYFFRRELFRMDFGRRKLKFNFCPTNPKTIEYLKKGVFRLLGKIAARFDSGRILPVFHLWPDRSKENVWCSCPACRAFTPAEQNLIAVNSAADALAEICPQAKISWLDLSENAAQNPPAAGIQPRHNAFAVKPAPLCLSETVYKPGR
;
A
#
# COMPACT_ATOMS: atom_id res chain seq x y z
N MET A 1 20.08 -4.27 -7.81
CA MET A 1 20.09 -3.14 -6.85
C MET A 1 19.79 -1.88 -7.66
N ILE A 2 18.53 -1.46 -7.76
CA ILE A 2 18.16 -0.27 -8.56
C ILE A 2 18.66 0.96 -7.80
N ASP A 3 19.41 1.81 -8.51
CA ASP A 3 20.03 3.02 -7.98
C ASP A 3 19.01 3.87 -7.23
N ARG A 4 19.35 4.28 -6.00
CA ARG A 4 18.49 5.01 -5.04
C ARG A 4 18.10 6.42 -5.53
N LYS A 5 18.47 6.81 -6.75
CA LYS A 5 18.17 8.11 -7.35
C LYS A 5 17.47 7.95 -8.70
N ILE A 6 16.22 7.48 -8.71
CA ILE A 6 15.38 7.63 -9.90
C ILE A 6 15.15 9.14 -10.16
N LYS A 7 15.85 9.70 -11.14
CA LYS A 7 15.71 11.10 -11.58
C LYS A 7 14.34 11.29 -12.23
N LEU A 8 13.75 12.48 -12.15
CA LEU A 8 12.46 12.78 -12.80
C LEU A 8 12.42 12.47 -14.29
N ALA A 9 13.55 12.63 -14.99
CA ALA A 9 13.69 12.24 -16.38
C ALA A 9 13.43 10.73 -16.60
N GLN A 10 13.87 9.88 -15.67
CA GLN A 10 13.64 8.44 -15.75
C GLN A 10 12.16 8.08 -15.54
N TRP A 11 11.41 8.86 -14.74
CA TRP A 11 9.95 8.67 -14.60
C TRP A 11 9.20 9.00 -15.89
N GLY A 12 9.56 10.09 -16.58
CA GLY A 12 8.94 10.42 -17.87
C GLY A 12 9.22 9.37 -18.94
N HIS A 13 10.42 8.80 -18.94
CA HIS A 13 10.77 7.68 -19.84
C HIS A 13 9.98 6.41 -19.49
N LEU A 14 9.80 6.11 -18.20
CA LEU A 14 9.03 4.97 -17.74
C LEU A 14 7.55 5.07 -18.14
N VAL A 15 6.94 6.25 -18.01
CA VAL A 15 5.55 6.49 -18.45
C VAL A 15 5.43 6.20 -19.94
N ARG A 16 6.29 6.79 -20.78
CA ARG A 16 6.25 6.55 -22.23
C ARG A 16 6.49 5.11 -22.61
N TRP A 17 7.46 4.46 -21.96
CA TRP A 17 7.72 3.04 -22.18
C TRP A 17 6.49 2.21 -21.83
N ALA A 18 5.86 2.46 -20.69
CA ALA A 18 4.67 1.74 -20.26
C ALA A 18 3.50 1.95 -21.24
N ALA A 19 3.24 3.18 -21.67
CA ALA A 19 2.23 3.48 -22.68
C ALA A 19 2.50 2.74 -24.00
N ASN A 20 3.74 2.77 -24.49
CA ASN A 20 4.16 2.04 -25.70
C ASN A 20 4.06 0.51 -25.59
N ASN A 21 3.97 -0.02 -24.36
CA ASN A 21 3.78 -1.44 -24.08
C ASN A 21 2.34 -1.76 -23.65
N ASN A 22 1.37 -0.90 -23.99
CA ASN A 22 -0.06 -1.07 -23.73
C ASN A 22 -0.46 -1.14 -22.24
N TYR A 23 0.37 -0.59 -21.35
CA TYR A 23 -0.04 -0.36 -19.97
C TYR A 23 -0.87 0.93 -19.88
N ASN A 24 -1.97 0.87 -19.12
CA ASN A 24 -2.85 2.02 -18.89
C ASN A 24 -2.64 2.69 -17.51
N THR A 25 -1.94 2.02 -16.59
CA THR A 25 -1.77 2.47 -15.21
C THR A 25 -0.33 2.29 -14.75
N LEU A 26 0.21 3.32 -14.11
CA LEU A 26 1.50 3.32 -13.44
C LEU A 26 1.29 3.36 -11.91
N VAL A 27 1.63 2.28 -11.22
CA VAL A 27 1.65 2.24 -9.74
C VAL A 27 3.03 2.66 -9.24
N ILE A 28 3.07 3.75 -8.47
CA ILE A 28 4.31 4.32 -7.93
C ILE A 28 4.38 4.07 -6.42
N PRO A 29 5.43 3.43 -5.88
CA PRO A 29 5.55 3.23 -4.45
C PRO A 29 5.49 4.55 -3.67
N LEU A 30 4.83 4.53 -2.50
CA LEU A 30 4.64 5.66 -1.61
C LEU A 30 5.98 6.32 -1.30
N GLU A 31 7.05 5.54 -1.11
CA GLU A 31 8.36 6.09 -0.81
C GLU A 31 8.94 7.00 -1.88
N TYR A 32 8.64 6.74 -3.15
CA TYR A 32 9.07 7.59 -4.26
C TYR A 32 8.21 8.85 -4.30
N LEU A 33 6.88 8.72 -4.20
CA LEU A 33 5.97 9.87 -4.19
C LEU A 33 6.25 10.82 -3.01
N LEU A 34 6.55 10.28 -1.83
CA LEU A 34 6.89 11.07 -0.64
C LEU A 34 8.17 11.90 -0.82
N ARG A 35 9.06 11.53 -1.75
CA ARG A 35 10.29 12.27 -2.09
C ARG A 35 10.07 13.31 -3.21
N LEU A 36 8.94 13.28 -3.90
CA LEU A 36 8.64 14.26 -4.93
C LEU A 36 8.23 15.60 -4.31
N THR A 37 8.66 16.69 -4.93
CA THR A 37 8.12 18.02 -4.65
C THR A 37 6.80 18.21 -5.39
N LYS A 38 6.01 19.23 -5.02
CA LYS A 38 4.79 19.59 -5.75
C LYS A 38 5.06 19.80 -7.25
N LYS A 39 6.09 20.58 -7.60
CA LYS A 39 6.51 20.82 -9.00
C LYS A 39 6.87 19.54 -9.75
N LYS A 40 7.60 18.60 -9.12
CA LYS A 40 7.96 17.32 -9.74
C LYS A 40 6.74 16.41 -9.93
N THR A 41 5.84 16.40 -8.96
CA THR A 41 4.56 15.66 -9.00
C THR A 41 3.70 16.17 -10.16
N ALA A 42 3.47 17.48 -10.25
CA ALA A 42 2.72 18.09 -11.35
C ALA A 42 3.31 17.78 -12.73
N ARG A 43 4.65 17.80 -12.86
CA ARG A 43 5.31 17.44 -14.13
C ARG A 43 5.13 15.98 -14.51
N LEU A 44 5.22 15.06 -13.55
CA LEU A 44 4.96 13.63 -13.77
C LEU A 44 3.53 13.41 -14.26
N LEU A 45 2.57 14.03 -13.58
CA LEU A 45 1.15 13.95 -13.92
C LEU A 45 0.86 14.49 -15.32
N LYS A 46 1.48 15.61 -15.71
CA LYS A 46 1.36 16.15 -17.07
C LYS A 46 1.87 15.18 -18.14
N ILE A 47 2.95 14.45 -17.85
CA ILE A 47 3.47 13.42 -18.78
C ILE A 47 2.51 12.23 -18.83
N ALA A 48 2.00 11.78 -17.68
CA ALA A 48 1.01 10.70 -17.66
C ALA A 48 -0.26 11.06 -18.46
N ASP A 49 -0.73 12.31 -18.40
CA ASP A 49 -1.86 12.79 -19.22
C ASP A 49 -1.59 12.71 -20.71
N SER A 50 -0.42 13.18 -21.16
CA SER A 50 -0.09 13.16 -22.59
C SER A 50 -0.04 11.74 -23.15
N GLU A 51 0.30 10.78 -22.30
CA GLU A 51 0.33 9.34 -22.65
C GLU A 51 -0.96 8.59 -22.28
N LYS A 52 -2.01 9.29 -21.82
CA LYS A 52 -3.30 8.70 -21.37
C LYS A 52 -3.14 7.61 -20.29
N MET A 53 -2.17 7.79 -19.40
CA MET A 53 -1.89 6.86 -18.31
C MET A 53 -2.47 7.34 -16.97
N ALA A 54 -3.10 6.43 -16.24
CA ALA A 54 -3.42 6.62 -14.84
C ALA A 54 -2.15 6.53 -13.98
N VAL A 55 -2.12 7.30 -12.89
CA VAL A 55 -1.08 7.20 -11.87
C VAL A 55 -1.74 6.83 -10.56
N GLU A 56 -1.26 5.74 -9.95
CA GLU A 56 -1.72 5.21 -8.68
C GLU A 56 -0.53 5.06 -7.73
N ALA A 57 -0.79 4.83 -6.45
CA ALA A 57 0.25 4.90 -5.43
C ALA A 57 0.30 3.66 -4.54
N GLY A 58 1.50 3.19 -4.18
CA GLY A 58 1.70 2.14 -3.19
C GLY A 58 2.22 0.81 -3.73
N GLY A 59 1.76 -0.28 -3.14
CA GLY A 59 2.28 -1.63 -3.31
C GLY A 59 2.49 -2.31 -1.95
N TRP A 60 3.58 -3.06 -1.81
CA TRP A 60 3.98 -3.85 -0.62
C TRP A 60 4.46 -2.99 0.57
N GLU A 61 3.71 -1.94 0.91
CA GLU A 61 4.13 -0.86 1.80
C GLU A 61 3.20 -0.62 2.99
N LEU A 62 2.24 -1.53 3.25
CA LEU A 62 1.27 -1.39 4.35
C LEU A 62 1.95 -1.15 5.70
N SER A 63 3.07 -1.80 5.98
CA SER A 63 3.72 -1.62 7.28
C SER A 63 4.32 -0.22 7.51
N ARG A 64 4.51 0.59 6.46
CA ARG A 64 5.12 1.92 6.54
C ARG A 64 4.28 2.91 7.35
N PHE A 65 2.99 2.64 7.49
CA PHE A 65 2.11 3.48 8.30
C PHE A 65 2.41 3.37 9.81
N ILE A 66 3.10 2.32 10.25
CA ILE A 66 3.59 2.16 11.62
C ILE A 66 5.10 2.45 11.68
N PRO A 67 5.54 3.56 12.30
CA PRO A 67 6.96 3.89 12.38
C PRO A 67 7.78 2.82 13.11
N ARG A 68 8.84 2.32 12.47
CA ARG A 68 9.66 1.22 13.00
C ARG A 68 10.38 1.52 14.31
N HIS A 69 10.73 2.79 14.57
CA HIS A 69 11.34 3.19 15.84
C HIS A 69 10.41 2.99 17.05
N LEU A 70 9.09 2.93 16.84
CA LEU A 70 8.15 2.65 17.93
C LEU A 70 8.37 1.27 18.53
N TYR A 71 9.02 0.35 17.82
CA TYR A 71 9.33 -0.96 18.36
C TYR A 71 10.15 -0.89 19.66
N PHE A 72 10.97 0.12 19.88
CA PHE A 72 11.79 0.21 21.09
C PHE A 72 10.98 0.62 22.34
N PHE A 73 9.80 1.23 22.17
CA PHE A 73 9.02 1.81 23.27
C PHE A 73 7.54 1.39 23.30
N ARG A 74 7.07 0.73 22.24
CA ARG A 74 5.68 0.30 21.98
C ARG A 74 5.65 -1.01 21.17
N ARG A 75 6.29 -2.07 21.71
CA ARG A 75 6.44 -3.38 21.02
C ARG A 75 5.11 -4.05 20.72
N GLU A 76 4.08 -3.78 21.53
CA GLU A 76 2.73 -4.28 21.40
C GLU A 76 2.07 -3.92 20.06
N LEU A 77 2.55 -2.86 19.40
CA LEU A 77 2.01 -2.44 18.10
C LEU A 77 2.35 -3.42 16.98
N PHE A 78 3.47 -4.14 17.12
CA PHE A 78 4.05 -4.96 16.08
C PHE A 78 3.52 -6.39 16.12
N ARG A 79 3.64 -7.12 15.01
CA ARG A 79 3.17 -8.51 14.95
C ARG A 79 3.87 -9.36 16.01
N MET A 80 3.13 -10.29 16.61
CA MET A 80 3.70 -11.36 17.41
C MET A 80 3.94 -12.57 16.51
N ASP A 81 5.03 -13.27 16.77
CA ASP A 81 5.45 -14.48 16.08
C ASP A 81 6.13 -15.39 17.09
N PHE A 82 5.56 -16.59 17.29
CA PHE A 82 5.95 -17.54 18.35
C PHE A 82 6.18 -16.86 19.71
N GLY A 83 5.19 -16.09 20.17
CA GLY A 83 5.22 -15.41 21.48
C GLY A 83 6.10 -14.16 21.55
N ARG A 84 6.84 -13.81 20.48
CA ARG A 84 7.75 -12.66 20.46
C ARG A 84 7.29 -11.59 19.48
N ARG A 85 7.31 -10.31 19.88
CA ARG A 85 7.04 -9.19 18.97
C ARG A 85 8.20 -9.04 17.98
N LYS A 86 7.89 -8.81 16.70
CA LYS A 86 8.88 -8.71 15.62
C LYS A 86 8.89 -7.30 15.01
N LEU A 87 10.08 -6.73 14.85
CA LEU A 87 10.26 -5.42 14.21
C LEU A 87 9.90 -5.41 12.73
N LYS A 88 10.19 -6.52 12.02
CA LYS A 88 10.05 -6.63 10.56
C LYS A 88 8.63 -7.05 10.14
N PHE A 89 8.26 -6.64 8.92
CA PHE A 89 7.00 -6.96 8.24
C PHE A 89 5.76 -6.30 8.86
N ASN A 90 4.59 -6.90 8.76
CA ASN A 90 3.34 -6.28 9.20
C ASN A 90 3.28 -6.04 10.72
N PHE A 91 2.16 -5.50 11.17
CA PHE A 91 1.88 -5.11 12.54
C PHE A 91 0.74 -5.95 13.13
N CYS A 92 0.31 -5.65 14.36
CA CYS A 92 -0.82 -6.33 15.00
C CYS A 92 -2.14 -5.62 14.68
N PRO A 93 -2.99 -6.11 13.76
CA PRO A 93 -4.20 -5.39 13.33
C PRO A 93 -5.32 -5.39 14.38
N THR A 94 -5.30 -6.30 15.35
CA THR A 94 -6.32 -6.36 16.41
C THR A 94 -5.98 -5.55 17.66
N ASN A 95 -4.81 -4.90 17.70
CA ASN A 95 -4.45 -4.03 18.82
C ASN A 95 -5.01 -2.62 18.55
N PRO A 96 -5.92 -2.09 19.39
CA PRO A 96 -6.53 -0.77 19.17
C PRO A 96 -5.50 0.37 19.02
N LYS A 97 -4.38 0.31 19.76
CA LYS A 97 -3.31 1.29 19.62
C LYS A 97 -2.58 1.17 18.29
N THR A 98 -2.41 -0.04 17.75
CA THR A 98 -1.85 -0.19 16.40
C THR A 98 -2.74 0.48 15.37
N ILE A 99 -4.05 0.30 15.48
CA ILE A 99 -5.02 0.95 14.58
C ILE A 99 -4.96 2.47 14.71
N GLU A 100 -4.85 3.01 15.92
CA GLU A 100 -4.65 4.45 16.14
C GLU A 100 -3.39 4.98 15.41
N TYR A 101 -2.26 4.27 15.53
CA TYR A 101 -1.02 4.64 14.85
C TYR A 101 -1.10 4.44 13.33
N LEU A 102 -1.82 3.43 12.86
CA LEU A 102 -2.07 3.22 11.43
C LEU A 102 -2.82 4.41 10.85
N LYS A 103 -3.92 4.84 11.48
CA LYS A 103 -4.69 6.02 11.07
C LYS A 103 -3.82 7.28 11.07
N LYS A 104 -3.06 7.54 12.15
CA LYS A 104 -2.07 8.64 12.20
C LYS A 104 -1.05 8.56 11.07
N GLY A 105 -0.59 7.36 10.74
CA GLY A 105 0.29 7.09 9.61
C GLY A 105 -0.35 7.48 8.27
N VAL A 106 -1.63 7.12 8.06
CA VAL A 106 -2.41 7.47 6.87
C VAL A 106 -2.54 8.98 6.74
N PHE A 107 -2.99 9.68 7.80
CA PHE A 107 -3.03 11.16 7.84
C PHE A 107 -1.69 11.79 7.45
N ARG A 108 -0.61 11.29 8.04
CA ARG A 108 0.73 11.84 7.80
C ARG A 108 1.25 11.55 6.40
N LEU A 109 1.12 10.33 5.90
CA LEU A 109 1.76 9.89 4.65
C LEU A 109 0.87 10.19 3.44
N LEU A 110 -0.39 9.73 3.46
CA LEU A 110 -1.31 9.93 2.35
C LEU A 110 -1.81 11.37 2.31
N GLY A 111 -2.02 12.04 3.45
CA GLY A 111 -2.33 13.47 3.46
C GLY A 111 -1.22 14.33 2.85
N LYS A 112 0.06 14.00 3.12
CA LYS A 112 1.19 14.66 2.44
C LYS A 112 1.22 14.38 0.94
N ILE A 113 0.84 13.18 0.51
CA ILE A 113 0.76 12.87 -0.92
C ILE A 113 -0.39 13.68 -1.51
N ALA A 114 -1.61 13.55 -0.99
CA ALA A 114 -2.80 14.28 -1.45
C ALA A 114 -2.57 15.80 -1.55
N ALA A 115 -1.91 16.43 -0.58
CA ALA A 115 -1.62 17.87 -0.62
C ALA A 115 -0.67 18.30 -1.77
N ARG A 116 0.06 17.38 -2.41
CA ARG A 116 0.92 17.68 -3.58
C ARG A 116 0.16 17.62 -4.89
N PHE A 117 -1.02 17.04 -4.89
CA PHE A 117 -1.90 16.91 -6.02
C PHE A 117 -2.83 18.14 -5.99
N ASP A 118 -2.80 18.95 -7.05
CA ASP A 118 -3.64 20.16 -7.10
C ASP A 118 -5.13 19.79 -7.07
N SER A 119 -5.98 20.74 -6.68
CA SER A 119 -7.42 20.56 -6.41
C SER A 119 -8.25 19.92 -7.54
N GLY A 120 -7.70 19.82 -8.75
CA GLY A 120 -8.35 19.17 -9.90
C GLY A 120 -7.94 17.72 -10.16
N ARG A 121 -6.95 17.14 -9.46
CA ARG A 121 -6.42 15.83 -9.83
C ARG A 121 -5.99 14.99 -8.64
N ILE A 122 -6.85 14.11 -8.17
CA ILE A 122 -6.62 13.21 -7.03
C ILE A 122 -6.00 11.88 -7.51
N LEU A 123 -5.10 11.27 -6.73
CA LEU A 123 -4.73 9.86 -6.96
C LEU A 123 -5.95 8.98 -6.70
N PRO A 124 -6.47 8.27 -7.72
CA PRO A 124 -7.71 7.54 -7.57
C PRO A 124 -7.57 6.33 -6.64
N VAL A 125 -6.38 5.72 -6.57
CA VAL A 125 -6.14 4.47 -5.86
C VAL A 125 -4.81 4.49 -5.10
N PHE A 126 -4.88 4.08 -3.84
CA PHE A 126 -3.74 3.69 -3.00
C PHE A 126 -3.73 2.17 -2.81
N HIS A 127 -2.71 1.49 -3.33
CA HIS A 127 -2.47 0.07 -3.15
C HIS A 127 -1.77 -0.17 -1.82
N LEU A 128 -2.49 -0.73 -0.84
CA LEU A 128 -1.94 -1.01 0.48
C LEU A 128 -1.82 -2.52 0.69
N TRP A 129 -0.80 -3.11 0.09
CA TRP A 129 -0.53 -4.53 0.20
C TRP A 129 0.35 -4.82 1.41
N PRO A 130 0.19 -6.00 2.06
CA PRO A 130 1.08 -6.44 3.13
C PRO A 130 2.55 -6.37 2.70
N ASP A 131 3.48 -6.37 3.64
CA ASP A 131 4.90 -6.47 3.28
C ASP A 131 5.18 -7.82 2.60
N ARG A 132 5.97 -7.80 1.52
CA ARG A 132 6.33 -9.01 0.77
C ARG A 132 7.22 -9.93 1.60
N SER A 133 6.85 -11.20 1.69
CA SER A 133 7.64 -12.24 2.36
C SER A 133 7.30 -13.63 1.80
N LYS A 134 8.23 -14.57 1.95
CA LYS A 134 8.00 -16.00 1.69
C LYS A 134 7.33 -16.72 2.87
N GLU A 135 7.28 -16.08 4.03
CA GLU A 135 6.74 -16.60 5.29
C GLU A 135 5.46 -15.85 5.68
N ASN A 136 4.63 -16.45 6.55
CA ASN A 136 3.49 -15.75 7.14
C ASN A 136 3.97 -14.52 7.96
N VAL A 137 3.60 -13.34 7.50
CA VAL A 137 3.99 -12.05 8.08
C VAL A 137 2.93 -11.44 8.97
N TRP A 138 1.87 -12.17 9.29
CA TRP A 138 0.79 -11.69 10.15
C TRP A 138 1.01 -12.04 11.62
N CYS A 139 0.13 -11.51 12.47
CA CYS A 139 0.28 -11.57 13.91
C CYS A 139 -0.33 -12.86 14.47
N SER A 140 0.37 -13.48 15.44
CA SER A 140 -0.04 -14.70 16.14
C SER A 140 -0.37 -14.48 17.62
N CYS A 141 -0.61 -13.21 18.02
CA CYS A 141 -1.02 -12.90 19.40
C CYS A 141 -2.40 -13.52 19.71
N PRO A 142 -2.77 -13.72 20.99
CA PRO A 142 -4.03 -14.39 21.35
C PRO A 142 -5.26 -13.84 20.62
N ALA A 143 -5.37 -12.51 20.47
CA ALA A 143 -6.46 -11.88 19.73
C ALA A 143 -6.40 -12.11 18.20
N CYS A 144 -5.21 -12.12 17.60
CA CYS A 144 -5.06 -12.32 16.14
C CYS A 144 -5.24 -13.79 15.71
N ARG A 145 -5.16 -14.76 16.63
CA ARG A 145 -5.37 -16.19 16.30
C ARG A 145 -6.80 -16.51 15.86
N ALA A 146 -7.76 -15.64 16.15
CA ALA A 146 -9.13 -15.74 15.67
C ALA A 146 -9.29 -15.35 14.20
N PHE A 147 -8.24 -14.85 13.54
CA PHE A 147 -8.29 -14.31 12.18
C PHE A 147 -7.21 -14.92 11.28
N THR A 148 -7.63 -15.30 10.07
CA THR A 148 -6.74 -15.67 8.97
C THR A 148 -5.86 -14.49 8.53
N PRO A 149 -4.74 -14.74 7.82
CA PRO A 149 -3.95 -13.71 7.15
C PRO A 149 -4.76 -12.74 6.30
N ALA A 150 -5.75 -13.23 5.54
CA ALA A 150 -6.59 -12.42 4.68
C ALA A 150 -7.48 -11.47 5.49
N GLU A 151 -8.07 -11.95 6.59
CA GLU A 151 -8.88 -11.12 7.50
C GLU A 151 -8.03 -10.10 8.24
N GLN A 152 -6.84 -10.49 8.70
CA GLN A 152 -5.89 -9.56 9.31
C GLN A 152 -5.48 -8.44 8.35
N ASN A 153 -5.31 -8.75 7.06
CA ASN A 153 -5.09 -7.76 6.02
C ASN A 153 -6.29 -6.82 5.88
N LEU A 154 -7.49 -7.37 5.79
CA LEU A 154 -8.72 -6.60 5.60
C LEU A 154 -9.04 -5.69 6.80
N ILE A 155 -8.76 -6.12 8.04
CA ILE A 155 -8.89 -5.28 9.24
C ILE A 155 -7.97 -4.04 9.13
N ALA A 156 -6.71 -4.25 8.75
CA ALA A 156 -5.75 -3.16 8.59
C ALA A 156 -6.18 -2.21 7.46
N VAL A 157 -6.57 -2.76 6.31
CA VAL A 157 -7.00 -1.99 5.15
C VAL A 157 -8.27 -1.20 5.43
N ASN A 158 -9.29 -1.80 6.04
CA ASN A 158 -10.52 -1.11 6.42
C ASN A 158 -10.23 0.07 7.36
N SER A 159 -9.34 -0.13 8.32
CA SER A 159 -8.91 0.94 9.24
C SER A 159 -8.20 2.08 8.51
N ALA A 160 -7.39 1.76 7.50
CA ALA A 160 -6.75 2.76 6.64
C ALA A 160 -7.74 3.45 5.71
N ALA A 161 -8.76 2.73 5.22
CA ALA A 161 -9.79 3.22 4.33
C ALA A 161 -10.72 4.22 5.03
N ASP A 162 -11.08 3.94 6.29
CA ASP A 162 -11.80 4.85 7.16
C ASP A 162 -11.03 6.18 7.31
N ALA A 163 -9.71 6.12 7.58
CA ALA A 163 -8.87 7.32 7.69
C ALA A 163 -8.62 8.03 6.35
N LEU A 164 -8.55 7.30 5.23
CA LEU A 164 -8.39 7.90 3.91
C LEU A 164 -9.63 8.71 3.52
N ALA A 165 -10.83 8.21 3.84
CA ALA A 165 -12.09 8.89 3.52
C ALA A 165 -12.17 10.29 4.16
N GLU A 166 -11.55 10.50 5.32
CA GLU A 166 -11.51 11.81 5.99
C GLU A 166 -10.59 12.83 5.28
N ILE A 167 -9.57 12.37 4.56
CA ILE A 167 -8.54 13.23 3.93
C ILE A 167 -8.84 13.42 2.45
N CYS A 168 -9.28 12.35 1.80
CA CYS A 168 -9.47 12.27 0.36
C CYS A 168 -10.67 11.36 0.06
N PRO A 169 -11.91 11.88 0.22
CA PRO A 169 -13.14 11.08 0.10
C PRO A 169 -13.30 10.38 -1.26
N GLN A 170 -12.68 10.90 -2.32
CA GLN A 170 -12.75 10.37 -3.68
C GLN A 170 -11.71 9.26 -3.94
N ALA A 171 -10.71 9.10 -3.07
CA ALA A 171 -9.67 8.09 -3.24
C ALA A 171 -10.11 6.74 -2.70
N LYS A 172 -9.65 5.67 -3.36
CA LYS A 172 -9.91 4.29 -2.98
C LYS A 172 -8.64 3.61 -2.47
N ILE A 173 -8.81 2.55 -1.68
CA ILE A 173 -7.73 1.64 -1.31
C ILE A 173 -7.90 0.31 -2.05
N SER A 174 -6.85 -0.14 -2.72
CA SER A 174 -6.80 -1.54 -3.14
C SER A 174 -6.07 -2.37 -2.08
N TRP A 175 -6.50 -3.61 -1.89
CA TRP A 175 -5.76 -4.60 -1.10
C TRP A 175 -5.54 -5.88 -1.88
N LEU A 176 -4.41 -6.53 -1.61
CA LEU A 176 -4.13 -7.84 -2.16
C LEU A 176 -4.99 -8.88 -1.44
N ASP A 177 -5.84 -9.58 -2.19
CA ASP A 177 -6.61 -10.67 -1.61
C ASP A 177 -5.67 -11.87 -1.39
N LEU A 178 -5.51 -12.23 -0.12
CA LEU A 178 -4.65 -13.33 0.33
C LEU A 178 -5.44 -14.64 0.52
N SER A 179 -6.71 -14.69 0.12
CA SER A 179 -7.48 -15.93 0.19
C SER A 179 -6.89 -16.95 -0.79
N GLU A 180 -6.19 -17.98 -0.29
CA GLU A 180 -5.95 -19.20 -1.07
C GLU A 180 -7.27 -19.97 -1.11
N ASN A 181 -7.74 -20.32 -2.32
CA ASN A 181 -8.97 -21.06 -2.58
C ASN A 181 -10.10 -20.75 -1.58
N ALA A 182 -10.87 -19.70 -1.83
CA ALA A 182 -12.04 -19.29 -1.05
C ALA A 182 -13.07 -20.43 -0.79
N ALA A 183 -12.93 -21.57 -1.48
CA ALA A 183 -13.70 -22.79 -1.30
C ALA A 183 -13.33 -23.63 -0.05
N GLN A 184 -12.08 -23.61 0.44
CA GLN A 184 -11.65 -24.44 1.59
C GLN A 184 -11.64 -23.70 2.93
N ASN A 185 -11.53 -22.38 2.92
CA ASN A 185 -11.57 -21.54 4.12
C ASN A 185 -12.45 -20.33 3.81
N PRO A 186 -13.78 -20.41 3.99
CA PRO A 186 -14.58 -19.19 3.99
C PRO A 186 -13.99 -18.27 5.06
N PRO A 187 -13.72 -16.99 4.78
CA PRO A 187 -13.41 -16.04 5.85
C PRO A 187 -14.50 -16.19 6.90
N ALA A 188 -14.13 -16.22 8.18
CA ALA A 188 -15.11 -16.22 9.26
C ALA A 188 -16.10 -15.09 8.93
N ALA A 189 -17.34 -15.49 8.67
CA ALA A 189 -18.37 -14.64 8.10
C ALA A 189 -18.48 -13.34 8.93
N GLY A 190 -17.98 -12.21 8.44
CA GLY A 190 -18.14 -10.96 9.18
C GLY A 190 -17.35 -9.74 8.72
N ILE A 191 -16.12 -9.88 8.21
CA ILE A 191 -15.32 -8.70 7.85
C ILE A 191 -15.60 -8.30 6.41
N GLN A 192 -16.51 -7.36 6.22
CA GLN A 192 -16.80 -6.77 4.92
C GLN A 192 -15.83 -5.62 4.62
N PRO A 193 -15.43 -5.45 3.35
CA PRO A 193 -14.62 -4.31 2.97
C PRO A 193 -15.36 -2.99 3.09
N ARG A 194 -14.63 -1.90 3.34
CA ARG A 194 -15.19 -0.55 3.24
C ARG A 194 -15.58 -0.21 1.80
N HIS A 195 -16.56 0.67 1.64
CA HIS A 195 -17.09 1.09 0.33
C HIS A 195 -16.03 1.72 -0.59
N ASN A 196 -15.00 2.37 -0.02
CA ASN A 196 -13.88 2.96 -0.72
C ASN A 196 -12.68 2.01 -0.80
N ALA A 197 -12.88 0.70 -0.64
CA ALA A 197 -11.82 -0.26 -0.70
C ALA A 197 -12.22 -1.45 -1.60
N PHE A 198 -11.28 -1.99 -2.38
CA PHE A 198 -11.53 -3.14 -3.27
C PHE A 198 -10.36 -4.13 -3.32
N ALA A 199 -10.68 -5.41 -3.62
CA ALA A 199 -9.70 -6.48 -3.75
C ALA A 199 -9.02 -6.48 -5.13
N VAL A 200 -7.75 -6.89 -5.19
CA VAL A 200 -7.04 -7.21 -6.44
C VAL A 200 -6.52 -8.66 -6.45
N LYS A 201 -6.69 -9.34 -7.59
CA LYS A 201 -6.16 -10.68 -7.93
C LYS A 201 -5.77 -10.73 -9.42
N PRO A 202 -4.57 -11.21 -9.80
CA PRO A 202 -3.30 -11.13 -9.08
C PRO A 202 -2.86 -9.65 -8.89
N ALA A 203 -1.80 -9.41 -8.10
CA ALA A 203 -1.28 -8.05 -7.93
C ALA A 203 -0.97 -7.42 -9.30
N PRO A 204 -1.50 -6.23 -9.65
CA PRO A 204 -1.08 -5.53 -10.85
C PRO A 204 0.44 -5.36 -10.84
N LEU A 205 1.06 -5.41 -12.02
CA LEU A 205 2.51 -5.25 -12.19
C LEU A 205 2.96 -3.93 -11.57
N CYS A 206 3.36 -3.98 -10.29
CA CYS A 206 3.88 -2.84 -9.59
C CYS A 206 5.29 -2.59 -10.11
N LEU A 207 5.51 -1.41 -10.70
CA LEU A 207 6.81 -1.02 -11.25
C LEU A 207 7.87 -0.78 -10.14
N SER A 208 7.58 -1.14 -8.89
CA SER A 208 8.61 -1.42 -7.89
C SER A 208 9.56 -2.55 -8.29
N GLU A 209 9.24 -3.33 -9.35
CA GLU A 209 10.08 -4.39 -9.92
C GLU A 209 10.53 -4.14 -11.37
N THR A 210 10.50 -2.92 -11.90
CA THR A 210 11.00 -2.66 -13.27
C THR A 210 12.53 -2.75 -13.37
N VAL A 211 13.07 -3.97 -13.41
CA VAL A 211 13.73 -4.58 -14.58
C VAL A 211 13.63 -6.11 -14.41
N TYR A 212 12.78 -6.77 -15.19
CA TYR A 212 12.97 -8.20 -15.49
C TYR A 212 13.23 -8.31 -16.99
N LYS A 213 14.38 -8.86 -17.37
CA LYS A 213 14.64 -9.28 -18.75
C LYS A 213 13.75 -10.49 -19.05
N PRO A 214 13.19 -10.64 -20.26
CA PRO A 214 12.81 -11.96 -20.72
C PRO A 214 14.08 -12.82 -20.74
N GLY A 215 14.03 -13.99 -20.11
CA GLY A 215 15.05 -15.00 -20.29
C GLY A 215 15.17 -15.32 -21.78
N ARG A 216 16.41 -15.43 -22.26
CA ARG A 216 16.68 -16.16 -23.49
C ARG A 216 16.42 -17.64 -23.24
#